data_AF-A0A523FCX5-F1
#
_entry.id   AF-A0A523FCX5-F1
#
_cell.length_a   1.000
_cell.length_b   1.000
_cell.length_c   1.000
_cell.angle_alpha   90.00
_cell.angle_beta   90.00
_cell.angle_gamma   90.00
#
_symmetry.space_group_name_H-M   'P 1'
#
loop_
_entity.id
_entity.type
_entity.pdbx_description
1 polymer ?
#
loop_
_entity_poly.entity_id
_entity_poly.type
_entity_poly.pdbx_seq_one_letter_code
_entity_poly.pdbx_strand_id
1 'polypeptide(L)'
;MAMRPTVRFVLLWGGGLLLTAAWLVLCAYYVDFYVGWDNLLLLLPHEIGAFFAGAFAPLAFLWLVLLYYGGGGRIERAARQTDKLRRQYRELASAANTAQVQVTKLGDAFQKRSQELLARSESAVTNVHEAGEALEQQVKALGDASANAVTEAASIGETFQRQADDLTSASGQAAQQSERIEQILERQEKEFSRIAKALEAQTSAIDEAARRYTEEFARVSDDASAKTEAAGEALRRQAGELSTASRQGIDQISAVGEALGRQADALNDASHNVQASLEQNRQALDAETQAFVNAASAAVEKMQNVGALFRDQSQALTRSTGKASEGVTAVTRELGEHLKGIDAALEGALAKARELARVFAEEASALAEAADHAESQAKKVRLHALDERRDAFLRVSKLIVEDLNTTGLDINRVIAKQNSDRMWRKFVKGDKGVFVRSMLAMSDRKAEAVIKKRYEEDDKFRKYVSSYLEQFERLLVQASESDPENLLSSTFVTADVGKLYLLLSRAVGRMN
;
A
#
# COMPACT_ATOMS: atom_id res chain seq x y z
N MET A 1 86.51 -101.18 -7.45
CA MET A 1 87.23 -100.26 -6.55
C MET A 1 87.81 -99.13 -7.39
N ALA A 2 87.11 -98.00 -7.52
CA ALA A 2 87.44 -96.92 -8.46
C ALA A 2 88.29 -95.85 -7.76
N MET A 3 89.58 -95.76 -8.11
CA MET A 3 90.52 -94.77 -7.57
C MET A 3 90.11 -93.33 -7.93
N ARG A 4 90.24 -92.41 -6.97
CA ARG A 4 89.94 -90.97 -7.11
C ARG A 4 90.79 -90.33 -8.24
N PRO A 5 90.21 -89.43 -9.05
CA PRO A 5 90.87 -88.81 -10.21
C PRO A 5 92.11 -87.96 -9.83
N THR A 6 92.18 -87.48 -8.60
CA THR A 6 93.37 -86.78 -8.07
C THR A 6 94.57 -87.70 -7.86
N VAL A 7 94.35 -88.99 -7.56
CA VAL A 7 95.43 -89.96 -7.33
C VAL A 7 96.05 -90.41 -8.66
N ARG A 8 95.24 -90.58 -9.71
CA ARG A 8 95.71 -90.84 -11.08
C ARG A 8 96.60 -89.72 -11.62
N PHE A 9 96.28 -88.48 -11.29
CA PHE A 9 97.06 -87.31 -11.71
C PHE A 9 98.45 -87.29 -11.05
N VAL A 10 98.52 -87.50 -9.74
CA VAL A 10 99.80 -87.53 -9.01
C VAL A 10 100.68 -88.71 -9.45
N LEU A 11 100.08 -89.87 -9.71
CA LEU A 11 100.82 -91.05 -10.21
C LEU A 11 101.38 -90.85 -11.62
N LEU A 12 100.61 -90.25 -12.55
CA LEU A 12 101.05 -90.02 -13.92
C LEU A 12 102.16 -88.97 -14.01
N TRP A 13 102.04 -87.88 -13.24
CA TRP A 13 103.05 -86.84 -13.19
C TRP A 13 104.31 -87.28 -12.42
N GLY A 14 104.14 -88.04 -11.32
CA GLY A 14 105.25 -88.64 -10.59
C GLY A 14 106.02 -89.68 -11.42
N GLY A 15 105.33 -90.51 -12.18
CA GLY A 15 105.95 -91.45 -13.12
C GLY A 15 106.71 -90.76 -14.25
N GLY A 16 106.16 -89.68 -14.81
CA GLY A 16 106.84 -88.87 -15.83
C GLY A 16 108.14 -88.21 -15.32
N LEU A 17 108.13 -87.71 -14.08
CA LEU A 17 109.31 -87.16 -13.42
C LEU A 17 110.38 -88.22 -13.14
N LEU A 18 109.99 -89.39 -12.64
CA LEU A 18 110.92 -90.50 -12.40
C LEU A 18 111.55 -91.03 -13.69
N LEU A 19 110.76 -91.17 -14.77
CA LEU A 19 111.28 -91.61 -16.07
C LEU A 19 112.23 -90.56 -16.67
N THR A 20 111.90 -89.27 -16.50
CA THR A 20 112.76 -88.15 -16.90
C THR A 20 114.10 -88.20 -16.17
N ALA A 21 114.09 -88.39 -14.85
CA ALA A 21 115.30 -88.49 -14.05
C ALA A 21 116.14 -89.72 -14.42
N ALA A 22 115.51 -90.89 -14.60
CA ALA A 22 116.20 -92.12 -15.01
C ALA A 22 116.87 -91.97 -16.39
N TRP A 23 116.20 -91.32 -17.34
CA TRP A 23 116.75 -91.04 -18.67
C TRP A 23 117.97 -90.12 -18.63
N LEU A 24 117.92 -89.05 -17.84
CA LEU A 24 119.06 -88.13 -17.69
C LEU A 24 120.27 -88.82 -17.03
N VAL A 25 120.04 -89.71 -16.07
CA VAL A 25 121.11 -90.54 -15.49
C VAL A 25 121.72 -91.49 -16.52
N LEU A 26 120.89 -92.12 -17.38
CA LEU A 26 121.36 -92.96 -18.47
C LEU A 26 122.21 -92.16 -19.48
N CYS A 27 121.78 -90.95 -19.83
CA CYS A 27 122.55 -90.05 -20.69
C CYS A 27 123.90 -89.68 -20.06
N ALA A 28 123.93 -89.35 -18.76
CA ALA A 28 125.17 -89.04 -18.05
C ALA A 28 126.12 -90.25 -18.01
N TYR A 29 125.59 -91.46 -17.79
CA TYR A 29 126.38 -92.69 -17.81
C TYR A 29 126.96 -92.99 -19.20
N TYR A 30 126.17 -92.81 -20.27
CA TYR A 30 126.65 -93.00 -21.64
C TYR A 30 127.81 -92.05 -21.96
N VAL A 31 127.70 -90.79 -21.53
CA VAL A 31 128.79 -89.81 -21.68
C VAL A 31 130.05 -90.28 -20.95
N ASP A 32 129.92 -90.72 -19.71
CA ASP A 32 131.06 -91.11 -18.88
C ASP A 32 131.83 -92.31 -19.47
N PHE A 33 131.11 -93.30 -20.01
CA PHE A 33 131.71 -94.55 -20.48
C PHE A 33 132.19 -94.53 -21.94
N TYR A 34 131.48 -93.83 -22.84
CA TYR A 34 131.75 -93.89 -24.28
C TYR A 34 132.35 -92.62 -24.87
N VAL A 35 132.01 -91.44 -24.34
CA VAL A 35 132.41 -90.16 -24.93
C VAL A 35 133.57 -89.52 -24.16
N GLY A 36 133.50 -89.56 -22.82
CA GLY A 36 134.37 -88.82 -21.90
C GLY A 36 133.94 -87.36 -21.78
N TRP A 37 133.77 -86.87 -20.54
CA TRP A 37 133.31 -85.50 -20.28
C TRP A 37 134.24 -84.43 -20.87
N ASP A 38 135.55 -84.67 -20.82
CA ASP A 38 136.54 -83.73 -21.37
C ASP A 38 136.49 -83.67 -22.91
N ASN A 39 136.12 -84.79 -23.55
CA ASN A 39 136.02 -84.89 -24.99
C ASN A 39 134.75 -84.22 -25.54
N LEU A 40 133.71 -84.09 -24.72
CA LEU A 40 132.43 -83.51 -25.13
C LEU A 40 132.54 -82.01 -25.47
N LEU A 41 133.51 -81.32 -24.88
CA LEU A 41 133.83 -79.91 -25.15
C LEU A 41 134.83 -79.72 -26.31
N LEU A 42 135.45 -80.80 -26.78
CA LEU A 42 136.38 -80.80 -27.91
C LEU A 42 135.73 -81.23 -29.23
N LEU A 43 134.49 -81.77 -29.19
CA LEU A 43 133.71 -82.14 -30.37
C LEU A 43 133.33 -80.90 -31.20
N LEU A 44 133.12 -81.10 -32.51
CA LEU A 44 132.73 -80.00 -33.39
C LEU A 44 131.34 -79.46 -32.98
N PRO A 45 131.05 -78.15 -33.12
CA PRO A 45 129.82 -77.54 -32.60
C PRO A 45 128.50 -78.21 -33.05
N HIS A 46 128.48 -78.80 -34.25
CA HIS A 46 127.30 -79.49 -34.76
C HIS A 46 127.08 -80.87 -34.11
N GLU A 47 128.14 -81.55 -33.67
CA GLU A 47 128.06 -82.83 -32.94
C GLU A 47 127.52 -82.62 -31.53
N ILE A 48 127.89 -81.51 -30.89
CA ILE A 48 127.33 -81.07 -29.60
C ILE A 48 125.82 -80.85 -29.75
N GLY A 49 125.39 -80.15 -30.81
CA GLY A 49 123.97 -79.92 -31.09
C GLY A 49 123.17 -81.21 -31.31
N ALA A 50 123.73 -82.17 -32.06
CA ALA A 50 123.11 -83.47 -32.28
C ALA A 50 122.98 -84.29 -30.98
N PHE A 51 124.00 -84.23 -30.10
CA PHE A 51 123.97 -84.87 -28.80
C PHE A 51 122.85 -84.32 -27.91
N PHE A 52 122.75 -82.99 -27.77
CA PHE A 52 121.68 -82.37 -26.98
C PHE A 52 120.29 -82.66 -27.57
N ALA A 53 120.15 -82.65 -28.89
CA ALA A 53 118.90 -83.03 -29.54
C ALA A 53 118.52 -84.49 -29.23
N GLY A 54 119.48 -85.42 -29.27
CA GLY A 54 119.28 -86.82 -28.91
C GLY A 54 118.89 -87.01 -27.43
N ALA A 55 119.48 -86.23 -26.52
CA ALA A 55 119.19 -86.32 -25.09
C ALA A 55 117.81 -85.73 -24.72
N PHE A 56 117.45 -84.58 -25.29
CA PHE A 56 116.29 -83.79 -24.86
C PHE A 56 115.02 -83.99 -25.72
N ALA A 57 115.12 -84.43 -26.98
CA ALA A 57 113.93 -84.65 -27.82
C ALA A 57 112.95 -85.71 -27.25
N PRO A 58 113.41 -86.86 -26.71
CA PRO A 58 112.51 -87.86 -26.13
C PRO A 58 111.75 -87.33 -24.91
N LEU A 59 112.40 -86.47 -24.11
CA LEU A 59 111.82 -85.82 -22.94
C LEU A 59 110.68 -84.87 -23.33
N ALA A 60 110.92 -84.01 -24.32
CA ALA A 60 109.89 -83.08 -24.81
C ALA A 60 108.65 -83.83 -25.33
N PHE A 61 108.86 -84.94 -26.04
CA PHE A 61 107.77 -85.77 -26.54
C PHE A 61 106.98 -86.44 -25.41
N LEU A 62 107.67 -86.99 -24.41
CA LEU A 62 107.04 -87.61 -23.24
C LEU A 62 106.13 -86.63 -22.49
N TRP A 63 106.60 -85.40 -22.27
CA TRP A 63 105.83 -84.37 -21.58
C TRP A 63 104.63 -83.87 -22.40
N LEU A 64 104.73 -83.82 -23.72
CA LEU A 64 103.62 -83.47 -24.61
C LEU A 64 102.50 -84.52 -24.57
N VAL A 65 102.86 -85.81 -24.58
CA VAL A 65 101.90 -86.92 -24.47
C VAL A 65 101.20 -86.92 -23.11
N LEU A 66 101.93 -86.67 -22.01
CA LEU A 66 101.34 -86.53 -20.68
C LEU A 66 100.34 -85.37 -20.59
N LEU A 67 100.62 -84.25 -21.27
CA LEU A 67 99.75 -83.09 -21.29
C LEU A 67 98.46 -83.32 -22.09
N TYR A 68 98.54 -84.09 -23.19
CA TYR A 68 97.38 -84.48 -23.99
C TYR A 68 96.42 -85.40 -23.22
N TYR A 69 96.95 -86.40 -22.50
CA TYR A 69 96.12 -87.34 -21.73
C TYR A 69 95.61 -86.77 -20.39
N GLY A 70 96.29 -85.78 -19.81
CA GLY A 70 95.90 -85.15 -18.54
C GLY A 70 94.80 -84.08 -18.62
N GLY A 71 94.41 -83.63 -19.82
CA GLY A 71 93.63 -82.40 -20.03
C GLY A 71 92.10 -82.48 -20.04
N GLY A 72 91.49 -83.67 -19.97
CA GLY A 72 90.05 -83.86 -20.27
C GLY A 72 89.02 -83.35 -19.26
N GLY A 73 89.40 -82.91 -18.05
CA GLY A 73 88.46 -82.68 -16.93
C GLY A 73 88.14 -81.22 -16.54
N ARG A 74 88.61 -80.24 -17.31
CA ARG A 74 88.54 -78.79 -16.94
C ARG A 74 87.41 -78.00 -17.61
N ILE A 75 86.87 -78.47 -18.74
CA ILE A 75 85.94 -77.68 -19.56
C ILE A 75 84.48 -77.77 -19.03
N GLU A 76 84.06 -78.91 -18.47
CA GLU A 76 82.68 -79.08 -17.97
C GLU A 76 82.36 -78.36 -16.65
N ARG A 77 83.38 -77.99 -15.86
CA ARG A 77 83.17 -77.25 -14.60
C ARG A 77 83.01 -75.74 -14.81
N ALA A 78 83.59 -75.18 -15.87
CA ALA A 78 83.42 -73.77 -16.24
C ALA A 78 82.01 -73.46 -16.79
N ALA A 79 81.35 -74.43 -17.43
CA ALA A 79 80.02 -74.22 -18.04
C ALA A 79 78.86 -74.16 -17.03
N ARG A 80 78.96 -74.79 -15.85
CA ARG A 80 77.87 -74.78 -14.84
C ARG A 80 77.86 -73.53 -13.96
N GLN A 81 78.97 -72.82 -13.86
CA GLN A 81 79.07 -71.60 -13.05
C GLN A 81 78.58 -70.36 -13.81
N THR A 82 78.73 -70.33 -15.13
CA THR A 82 78.28 -69.24 -16.01
C THR A 82 76.75 -69.14 -16.15
N ASP A 83 76.01 -70.25 -16.07
CA ASP A 83 74.55 -70.23 -16.17
C ASP A 83 73.84 -69.66 -14.93
N LYS A 84 74.41 -69.86 -13.72
CA LYS A 84 73.87 -69.26 -12.50
C LYS A 84 74.07 -67.74 -12.46
N LEU A 85 75.24 -67.26 -12.88
CA LEU A 85 75.50 -65.81 -13.02
C LEU A 85 74.59 -65.17 -14.09
N ARG A 86 74.40 -65.82 -15.26
CA ARG A 86 73.50 -65.27 -16.31
C ARG A 86 72.05 -65.11 -15.86
N ARG A 87 71.53 -66.02 -15.05
CA ARG A 87 70.17 -65.90 -14.49
C ARG A 87 70.07 -64.75 -13.50
N GLN A 88 71.04 -64.64 -12.57
CA GLN A 88 71.09 -63.53 -11.61
C GLN A 88 71.21 -62.15 -12.30
N TYR A 89 72.01 -62.04 -13.37
CA TYR A 89 72.10 -60.81 -14.17
C TYR A 89 70.79 -60.46 -14.89
N ARG A 90 70.03 -61.43 -15.39
CA ARG A 90 68.72 -61.17 -16.04
C ARG A 90 67.65 -60.76 -15.03
N GLU A 91 67.63 -61.38 -13.85
CA GLU A 91 66.71 -60.99 -12.78
C GLU A 91 67.00 -59.57 -12.28
N LEU A 92 68.29 -59.24 -12.01
CA LEU A 92 68.69 -57.87 -11.68
C LEU A 92 68.38 -56.86 -12.79
N ALA A 93 68.62 -57.21 -14.07
CA ALA A 93 68.30 -56.33 -15.19
C ALA A 93 66.78 -56.08 -15.30
N SER A 94 65.95 -57.11 -15.08
CA SER A 94 64.49 -56.98 -15.10
C SER A 94 63.95 -56.18 -13.91
N ALA A 95 64.51 -56.38 -12.71
CA ALA A 95 64.18 -55.62 -11.51
C ALA A 95 64.60 -54.15 -11.63
N ALA A 96 65.79 -53.87 -12.17
CA ALA A 96 66.25 -52.52 -12.45
C ALA A 96 65.37 -51.83 -13.50
N ASN A 97 64.98 -52.52 -14.57
CA ASN A 97 64.09 -51.95 -15.59
C ASN A 97 62.68 -51.68 -15.03
N THR A 98 62.18 -52.57 -14.17
CA THR A 98 60.89 -52.37 -13.49
C THR A 98 60.94 -51.20 -12.52
N ALA A 99 62.03 -51.06 -11.75
CA ALA A 99 62.24 -49.91 -10.86
C ALA A 99 62.36 -48.60 -11.65
N GLN A 100 63.08 -48.60 -12.78
CA GLN A 100 63.19 -47.44 -13.67
C GLN A 100 61.80 -46.99 -14.16
N VAL A 101 60.96 -47.94 -14.60
CA VAL A 101 59.58 -47.66 -15.06
C VAL A 101 58.67 -47.17 -13.94
N GLN A 102 58.84 -47.65 -12.71
CA GLN A 102 58.06 -47.17 -11.56
C GLN A 102 58.48 -45.76 -11.14
N VAL A 103 59.78 -45.45 -11.18
CA VAL A 103 60.30 -44.11 -10.88
C VAL A 103 59.85 -43.10 -11.93
N THR A 104 59.84 -43.45 -13.21
CA THR A 104 59.30 -42.55 -14.26
C THR A 104 57.81 -42.34 -14.12
N LYS A 105 57.02 -43.41 -13.89
CA LYS A 105 55.57 -43.29 -13.65
C LYS A 105 55.25 -42.42 -12.42
N LEU A 106 56.05 -42.55 -11.36
CA LEU A 106 55.92 -41.72 -10.16
C LEU A 106 56.29 -40.26 -10.46
N GLY A 107 57.35 -40.03 -11.22
CA GLY A 107 57.75 -38.70 -11.70
C GLY A 107 56.64 -38.05 -12.55
N ASP A 108 56.09 -38.78 -13.51
CA ASP A 108 54.99 -38.30 -14.37
C ASP A 108 53.72 -38.02 -13.56
N ALA A 109 53.38 -38.89 -12.60
CA ALA A 109 52.23 -38.69 -11.72
C ALA A 109 52.41 -37.48 -10.79
N PHE A 110 53.62 -37.25 -10.28
CA PHE A 110 53.96 -36.11 -9.46
C PHE A 110 53.94 -34.80 -10.28
N GLN A 111 54.53 -34.82 -11.48
CA GLN A 111 54.50 -33.71 -12.43
C GLN A 111 53.06 -33.33 -12.77
N LYS A 112 52.23 -34.32 -13.11
CA LYS A 112 50.81 -34.11 -13.45
C LYS A 112 50.03 -33.55 -12.26
N ARG A 113 50.19 -34.10 -11.06
CA ARG A 113 49.53 -33.58 -9.84
C ARG A 113 50.00 -32.17 -9.49
N SER A 114 51.28 -31.86 -9.69
CA SER A 114 51.84 -30.52 -9.46
C SER A 114 51.21 -29.50 -10.42
N GLN A 115 51.11 -29.85 -11.71
CA GLN A 115 50.44 -29.00 -12.71
C GLN A 115 48.95 -28.83 -12.41
N GLU A 116 48.24 -29.90 -12.03
CA GLU A 116 46.83 -29.81 -11.61
C GLU A 116 46.65 -28.94 -10.36
N LEU A 117 47.59 -29.01 -9.40
CA LEU A 117 47.57 -28.18 -8.19
C LEU A 117 47.83 -26.70 -8.51
N LEU A 118 48.79 -26.41 -9.39
CA LEU A 118 49.07 -25.04 -9.85
C LEU A 118 47.86 -24.45 -10.58
N ALA A 119 47.25 -25.19 -11.50
CA ALA A 119 46.05 -24.74 -12.22
C ALA A 119 44.86 -24.50 -11.26
N ARG A 120 44.66 -25.39 -10.28
CA ARG A 120 43.64 -25.20 -9.23
C ARG A 120 43.95 -24.01 -8.32
N SER A 121 45.21 -23.78 -8.00
CA SER A 121 45.64 -22.64 -7.19
C SER A 121 45.43 -21.33 -7.95
N GLU A 122 45.74 -21.30 -9.24
CA GLU A 122 45.51 -20.15 -10.11
C GLU A 122 44.01 -19.85 -10.22
N SER A 123 43.18 -20.86 -10.49
CA SER A 123 41.71 -20.70 -10.45
C SER A 123 41.20 -20.26 -9.08
N ALA A 124 41.78 -20.75 -7.98
CA ALA A 124 41.38 -20.32 -6.64
C ALA A 124 41.72 -18.85 -6.37
N VAL A 125 42.88 -18.38 -6.83
CA VAL A 125 43.27 -16.95 -6.74
C VAL A 125 42.33 -16.08 -7.58
N THR A 126 42.00 -16.50 -8.81
CA THR A 126 41.04 -15.78 -9.66
C THR A 126 39.65 -15.72 -9.03
N ASN A 127 39.13 -16.85 -8.54
CA ASN A 127 37.82 -16.88 -7.88
C ASN A 127 37.76 -16.00 -6.63
N VAL A 128 38.83 -15.95 -5.85
CA VAL A 128 38.93 -15.06 -4.67
C VAL A 128 38.96 -13.59 -5.10
N HIS A 129 39.63 -13.27 -6.20
CA HIS A 129 39.66 -11.91 -6.75
C HIS A 129 38.29 -11.48 -7.27
N GLU A 130 37.64 -12.31 -8.09
CA GLU A 130 36.28 -12.06 -8.60
C GLU A 130 35.26 -11.94 -7.46
N ALA A 131 35.37 -12.78 -6.42
CA ALA A 131 34.53 -12.65 -5.23
C ALA A 131 34.81 -11.36 -4.45
N GLY A 132 36.06 -10.89 -4.41
CA GLY A 132 36.45 -9.62 -3.82
C GLY A 132 35.86 -8.42 -4.57
N GLU A 133 35.95 -8.41 -5.90
CA GLU A 133 35.36 -7.37 -6.74
C GLU A 133 33.82 -7.35 -6.63
N ALA A 134 33.18 -8.52 -6.64
CA ALA A 134 31.73 -8.62 -6.47
C ALA A 134 31.29 -8.11 -5.08
N LEU A 135 32.05 -8.44 -4.02
CA LEU A 135 31.77 -7.94 -2.67
C LEU A 135 31.94 -6.43 -2.57
N GLU A 136 33.00 -5.87 -3.17
CA GLU A 136 33.23 -4.42 -3.20
C GLU A 136 32.09 -3.70 -3.94
N GLN A 137 31.66 -4.23 -5.09
CA GLN A 137 30.54 -3.69 -5.85
C GLN A 137 29.24 -3.75 -5.04
N GLN A 138 29.00 -4.84 -4.31
CA GLN A 138 27.80 -5.01 -3.49
C GLN A 138 27.81 -4.08 -2.26
N VAL A 139 28.97 -3.87 -1.62
CA VAL A 139 29.13 -2.92 -0.52
C VAL A 139 28.87 -1.49 -1.01
N LYS A 140 29.37 -1.13 -2.20
CA LYS A 140 29.10 0.19 -2.81
C LYS A 140 27.63 0.39 -3.13
N ALA A 141 26.98 -0.59 -3.78
CA ALA A 141 25.56 -0.53 -4.09
C ALA A 141 24.69 -0.43 -2.81
N LEU A 142 25.08 -1.13 -1.75
CA LEU A 142 24.40 -1.03 -0.45
C LEU A 142 24.61 0.35 0.20
N GLY A 143 25.82 0.92 0.09
CA GLY A 143 26.10 2.28 0.54
C GLY A 143 25.26 3.33 -0.18
N ASP A 144 25.18 3.26 -1.51
CA ASP A 144 24.38 4.16 -2.34
C ASP A 144 22.88 4.02 -2.03
N ALA A 145 22.39 2.78 -1.91
CA ALA A 145 21.00 2.52 -1.54
C ALA A 145 20.67 3.06 -0.13
N SER A 146 21.59 2.91 0.83
CA SER A 146 21.42 3.45 2.18
C SER A 146 21.42 4.97 2.19
N ALA A 147 22.29 5.62 1.42
CA ALA A 147 22.34 7.08 1.30
C ALA A 147 21.05 7.64 0.68
N ASN A 148 20.54 6.97 -0.35
CA ASN A 148 19.26 7.31 -0.98
C ASN A 148 18.10 7.14 0.02
N ALA A 149 18.06 6.03 0.76
CA ALA A 149 17.03 5.79 1.76
C ALA A 149 17.02 6.85 2.87
N VAL A 150 18.20 7.30 3.33
CA VAL A 150 18.31 8.40 4.32
C VAL A 150 17.79 9.72 3.74
N THR A 151 18.11 10.02 2.48
CA THR A 151 17.65 11.24 1.80
C THR A 151 16.14 11.24 1.60
N GLU A 152 15.58 10.10 1.20
CA GLU A 152 14.14 9.92 0.99
C GLU A 152 13.38 9.98 2.31
N ALA A 153 13.92 9.36 3.38
CA ALA A 153 13.37 9.49 4.73
C ALA A 153 13.36 10.95 5.22
N ALA A 154 14.41 11.73 4.93
CA ALA A 154 14.46 13.15 5.26
C ALA A 154 13.39 13.95 4.50
N SER A 155 13.22 13.70 3.20
CA SER A 155 12.19 14.34 2.36
C SER A 155 10.76 14.00 2.84
N ILE A 156 10.52 12.74 3.21
CA ILE A 156 9.27 12.29 3.80
C ILE A 156 9.02 13.03 5.12
N GLY A 157 10.03 13.12 5.98
CA GLY A 157 9.96 13.87 7.24
C GLY A 157 9.60 15.33 7.04
N GLU A 158 10.23 16.00 6.06
CA GLU A 158 9.92 17.40 5.73
C GLU A 158 8.49 17.57 5.20
N THR A 159 8.02 16.61 4.40
CA THR A 159 6.64 16.62 3.88
C THR A 159 5.61 16.42 4.98
N PHE A 160 5.85 15.50 5.92
CA PHE A 160 4.99 15.33 7.10
C PHE A 160 4.99 16.56 7.98
N GLN A 161 6.15 17.21 8.17
CA GLN A 161 6.23 18.46 8.94
C GLN A 161 5.41 19.57 8.29
N ARG A 162 5.53 19.77 6.97
CA ARG A 162 4.72 20.74 6.22
C ARG A 162 3.22 20.44 6.34
N GLN A 163 2.82 19.18 6.18
CA GLN A 163 1.42 18.77 6.36
C GLN A 163 0.90 19.05 7.77
N ALA A 164 1.71 18.84 8.81
CA ALA A 164 1.34 19.14 10.20
C ALA A 164 1.15 20.65 10.43
N ASP A 165 2.02 21.48 9.85
CA ASP A 165 1.94 22.94 9.94
C ASP A 165 0.72 23.49 9.17
N ASP A 166 0.44 22.94 7.98
CA ASP A 166 -0.75 23.26 7.18
C ASP A 166 -2.04 22.87 7.90
N LEU A 167 -2.10 21.67 8.49
CA LEU A 167 -3.24 21.22 9.30
C LEU A 167 -3.46 22.10 10.52
N THR A 168 -2.40 22.49 11.21
CA THR A 168 -2.47 23.38 12.37
C THR A 168 -3.02 24.76 11.96
N SER A 169 -2.53 25.29 10.84
CA SER A 169 -3.00 26.57 10.28
C SER A 169 -4.46 26.51 9.86
N ALA A 170 -4.86 25.45 9.15
CA ALA A 170 -6.24 25.23 8.74
C ALA A 170 -7.17 25.08 9.95
N SER A 171 -6.74 24.36 11.00
CA SER A 171 -7.48 24.23 12.25
C SER A 171 -7.64 25.58 12.96
N GLY A 172 -6.60 26.41 12.99
CA GLY A 172 -6.67 27.77 13.55
C GLY A 172 -7.65 28.66 12.78
N GLN A 173 -7.65 28.58 11.45
CA GLN A 173 -8.60 29.30 10.60
C GLN A 173 -10.04 28.83 10.81
N ALA A 174 -10.26 27.51 10.92
CA ALA A 174 -11.58 26.94 11.18
C ALA A 174 -12.14 27.37 12.55
N ALA A 175 -11.28 27.43 13.58
CA ALA A 175 -11.66 27.94 14.89
C ALA A 175 -12.07 29.42 14.82
N GLN A 176 -11.28 30.26 14.15
CA GLN A 176 -11.61 31.68 13.95
C GLN A 176 -12.90 31.88 13.14
N GLN A 177 -13.13 31.05 12.12
CA GLN A 177 -14.35 31.10 11.31
C GLN A 177 -15.57 30.71 12.16
N SER A 178 -15.45 29.72 13.04
CA SER A 178 -16.51 29.31 13.95
C SER A 178 -16.86 30.43 14.94
N GLU A 179 -15.86 31.10 15.51
CA GLU A 179 -16.06 32.24 16.41
C GLU A 179 -16.78 33.41 15.71
N ARG A 180 -16.44 33.68 14.44
CA ARG A 180 -17.17 34.68 13.63
C ARG A 180 -18.62 34.28 13.38
N ILE A 181 -18.88 33.01 13.07
CA ILE A 181 -20.25 32.50 12.87
C ILE A 181 -21.06 32.65 14.16
N GLU A 182 -20.48 32.30 15.31
CA GLU A 182 -21.11 32.44 16.61
C GLU A 182 -21.48 33.91 16.90
N GLN A 183 -20.56 34.85 16.67
CA GLN A 183 -20.83 36.29 16.82
C GLN A 183 -21.92 36.80 15.87
N ILE A 184 -21.94 36.32 14.62
CA ILE A 184 -22.99 36.68 13.66
C ILE A 184 -24.33 36.14 14.13
N LEU A 185 -24.42 34.88 14.55
CA LEU A 185 -25.64 34.26 15.04
C LEU A 185 -26.17 34.98 16.28
N GLU A 186 -25.32 35.33 17.24
CA GLU A 186 -25.71 36.06 18.45
C GLU A 186 -26.24 37.47 18.11
N ARG A 187 -25.61 38.16 17.14
CA ARG A 187 -26.12 39.44 16.64
C ARG A 187 -27.47 39.27 15.94
N GLN A 188 -27.61 38.23 15.13
CA GLN A 188 -28.83 37.97 14.37
C GLN A 188 -30.00 37.63 15.29
N GLU A 189 -29.78 36.84 16.33
CA GLU A 189 -30.77 36.54 17.38
C GLU A 189 -31.26 37.83 18.08
N LYS A 190 -30.33 38.72 18.46
CA LYS A 190 -30.68 40.01 19.08
C LYS A 190 -31.49 40.90 18.16
N GLU A 191 -31.14 40.98 16.88
CA GLU A 191 -31.90 41.76 15.88
C GLU A 191 -33.28 41.15 15.61
N PHE A 192 -33.39 39.82 15.49
CA PHE A 192 -34.68 39.14 15.40
C PHE A 192 -35.57 39.42 16.61
N SER A 193 -35.01 39.37 17.82
CA SER A 193 -35.75 39.71 19.05
C SER A 193 -36.23 41.16 19.06
N ARG A 194 -35.41 42.10 18.59
CA ARG A 194 -35.81 43.52 18.46
C ARG A 194 -36.93 43.70 17.45
N ILE A 195 -36.82 43.09 16.28
CA ILE A 195 -37.85 43.16 15.24
C ILE A 195 -39.16 42.55 15.75
N ALA A 196 -39.10 41.39 16.40
CA ALA A 196 -40.28 40.74 16.97
C ALA A 196 -40.99 41.64 18.00
N LYS A 197 -40.25 42.28 18.91
CA LYS A 197 -40.81 43.24 19.88
C LYS A 197 -41.39 44.48 19.21
N ALA A 198 -40.75 45.00 18.17
CA ALA A 198 -41.26 46.13 17.41
C ALA A 198 -42.57 45.78 16.69
N LEU A 199 -42.65 44.58 16.12
CA LEU A 199 -43.85 44.07 15.46
C LEU A 199 -45.00 43.91 16.46
N GLU A 200 -44.74 43.33 17.63
CA GLU A 200 -45.73 43.19 18.70
C GLU A 200 -46.29 44.55 19.15
N ALA A 201 -45.40 45.53 19.38
CA ALA A 201 -45.79 46.89 19.74
C ALA A 201 -46.61 47.57 18.63
N GLN A 202 -46.21 47.40 17.37
CA GLN A 202 -46.92 47.96 16.22
C GLN A 202 -48.31 47.33 16.03
N THR A 203 -48.43 46.01 16.19
CA THR A 203 -49.72 45.31 16.16
C THR A 203 -50.64 45.79 17.28
N SER A 204 -50.11 45.96 18.50
CA SER A 204 -50.90 46.51 19.62
C SER A 204 -51.39 47.94 19.34
N ALA A 205 -50.54 48.79 18.77
CA ALA A 205 -50.91 50.16 18.42
C ALA A 205 -51.99 50.20 17.32
N ILE A 206 -51.92 49.27 16.35
CA ILE A 206 -52.94 49.13 15.30
C ILE A 206 -54.27 48.65 15.90
N ASP A 207 -54.28 47.66 16.79
CA ASP A 207 -55.51 47.18 17.44
C ASP A 207 -56.18 48.30 18.25
N GLU A 208 -55.40 49.08 18.99
CA GLU A 208 -55.92 50.19 19.79
C GLU A 208 -56.47 51.31 18.90
N ALA A 209 -55.79 51.65 17.80
CA ALA A 209 -56.28 52.61 16.82
C ALA A 209 -57.57 52.13 16.15
N ALA A 210 -57.64 50.85 15.75
CA ALA A 210 -58.83 50.26 15.14
C ALA A 210 -60.04 50.30 16.10
N ARG A 211 -59.84 50.01 17.39
CA ARG A 211 -60.88 50.15 18.42
C ARG A 211 -61.36 51.58 18.55
N ARG A 212 -60.46 52.56 18.68
CA ARG A 212 -60.84 53.99 18.75
C ARG A 212 -61.63 54.44 17.53
N TYR A 213 -61.18 54.08 16.33
CA TYR A 213 -61.90 54.44 15.10
C TYR A 213 -63.29 53.81 15.04
N THR A 214 -63.44 52.57 15.51
CA THR A 214 -64.74 51.89 15.56
C THR A 214 -65.69 52.59 16.56
N GLU A 215 -65.19 52.97 17.73
CA GLU A 215 -65.97 53.70 18.75
C GLU A 215 -66.36 55.11 18.29
N GLU A 216 -65.42 55.85 17.68
CA GLU A 216 -65.67 57.19 17.15
C GLU A 216 -66.67 57.16 15.99
N PHE A 217 -66.55 56.18 15.08
CA PHE A 217 -67.49 55.97 13.99
C PHE A 217 -68.90 55.65 14.50
N ALA A 218 -69.02 54.76 15.49
CA ALA A 218 -70.31 54.46 16.11
C ALA A 218 -70.94 55.72 16.71
N ARG A 219 -70.16 56.52 17.45
CA ARG A 219 -70.63 57.79 18.03
C ARG A 219 -71.12 58.80 16.99
N VAL A 220 -70.35 58.99 15.93
CA VAL A 220 -70.71 59.91 14.84
C VAL A 220 -71.95 59.40 14.10
N SER A 221 -72.07 58.09 13.90
CA SER A 221 -73.24 57.47 13.27
C SER A 221 -74.52 57.64 14.11
N ASP A 222 -74.41 57.53 15.43
CA ASP A 222 -75.53 57.77 16.36
C ASP A 222 -75.95 59.25 16.37
N ASP A 223 -74.99 60.18 16.42
CA ASP A 223 -75.26 61.63 16.36
C ASP A 223 -75.89 62.05 15.02
N ALA A 224 -75.41 61.48 13.91
CA ALA A 224 -75.98 61.71 12.58
C ALA A 224 -77.42 61.17 12.48
N SER A 225 -77.70 59.99 13.03
CA SER A 225 -79.05 59.43 13.10
C SER A 225 -79.99 60.34 13.91
N ALA A 226 -79.57 60.77 15.10
CA ALA A 226 -80.37 61.66 15.96
C ALA A 226 -80.66 63.02 15.31
N LYS A 227 -79.68 63.64 14.65
CA LYS A 227 -79.87 64.90 13.91
C LYS A 227 -80.81 64.72 12.72
N THR A 228 -80.74 63.58 12.04
CA THR A 228 -81.62 63.26 10.91
C THR A 228 -83.07 63.08 11.36
N GLU A 229 -83.29 62.38 12.48
CA GLU A 229 -84.62 62.27 13.10
C GLU A 229 -85.18 63.63 13.50
N ALA A 230 -84.39 64.46 14.20
CA ALA A 230 -84.79 65.79 14.62
C ALA A 230 -85.13 66.71 13.42
N ALA A 231 -84.36 66.64 12.34
CA ALA A 231 -84.64 67.36 11.09
C ALA A 231 -85.94 66.85 10.44
N GLY A 232 -86.16 65.54 10.42
CA GLY A 232 -87.40 64.94 9.92
C GLY A 232 -88.64 65.39 10.69
N GLU A 233 -88.56 65.47 12.02
CA GLU A 233 -89.63 66.00 12.86
C GLU A 233 -89.89 67.49 12.63
N ALA A 234 -88.84 68.30 12.52
CA ALA A 234 -88.96 69.73 12.24
C ALA A 234 -89.65 69.99 10.88
N LEU A 235 -89.26 69.23 9.84
CA LEU A 235 -89.90 69.30 8.53
C LEU A 235 -91.37 68.88 8.58
N ARG A 236 -91.72 67.82 9.31
CA ARG A 236 -93.13 67.42 9.51
C ARG A 236 -93.93 68.51 10.21
N ARG A 237 -93.37 69.14 11.24
CA ARG A 237 -94.02 70.25 11.96
C ARG A 237 -94.26 71.44 11.04
N GLN A 238 -93.23 71.86 10.31
CA GLN A 238 -93.30 73.00 9.39
C GLN A 238 -94.30 72.74 8.23
N ALA A 239 -94.35 71.52 7.71
CA ALA A 239 -95.37 71.13 6.72
C ALA A 239 -96.80 71.19 7.29
N GLY A 240 -96.99 70.79 8.56
CA GLY A 240 -98.26 70.90 9.27
C GLY A 240 -98.71 72.34 9.50
N GLU A 241 -97.80 73.18 10.01
CA GLU A 241 -98.05 74.63 10.21
C GLU A 241 -98.39 75.32 8.88
N LEU A 242 -97.67 75.01 7.81
CA LEU A 242 -97.94 75.53 6.47
C LEU A 242 -99.31 75.09 5.94
N SER A 243 -99.71 73.84 6.19
CA SER A 243 -101.04 73.34 5.80
C SER A 243 -102.16 74.08 6.54
N THR A 244 -102.01 74.30 7.85
CA THR A 244 -102.97 75.08 8.64
C THR A 244 -103.03 76.53 8.19
N ALA A 245 -101.88 77.18 8.00
CA ALA A 245 -101.80 78.55 7.52
C ALA A 245 -102.45 78.70 6.13
N SER A 246 -102.24 77.73 5.24
CA SER A 246 -102.86 77.70 3.90
C SER A 246 -104.38 77.58 3.97
N ARG A 247 -104.92 76.70 4.82
CA ARG A 247 -106.38 76.61 5.06
C ARG A 247 -106.95 77.91 5.61
N GLN A 248 -106.29 78.51 6.60
CA GLN A 248 -106.71 79.78 7.18
C GLN A 248 -106.67 80.92 6.13
N GLY A 249 -105.68 80.92 5.24
CA GLY A 249 -105.61 81.86 4.11
C GLY A 249 -106.78 81.67 3.13
N ILE A 250 -107.15 80.43 2.81
CA ILE A 250 -108.32 80.13 1.99
C ILE A 250 -109.61 80.64 2.66
N ASP A 251 -109.79 80.39 3.95
CA ASP A 251 -110.97 80.85 4.71
C ASP A 251 -111.04 82.39 4.77
N GLN A 252 -109.90 83.06 4.98
CA GLN A 252 -109.82 84.53 4.95
C GLN A 252 -110.15 85.09 3.56
N ILE A 253 -109.66 84.47 2.49
CA ILE A 253 -109.98 84.87 1.11
C ILE A 253 -111.48 84.71 0.84
N SER A 254 -112.10 83.62 1.30
CA SER A 254 -113.55 83.43 1.21
C SER A 254 -114.32 84.49 2.01
N ALA A 255 -113.88 84.80 3.23
CA ALA A 255 -114.49 85.84 4.06
C ALA A 255 -114.35 87.25 3.46
N VAL A 256 -113.20 87.55 2.85
CA VAL A 256 -112.98 88.79 2.08
C VAL A 256 -113.86 88.82 0.83
N GLY A 257 -114.01 87.69 0.13
CA GLY A 257 -114.95 87.57 -1.00
C GLY A 257 -116.39 87.88 -0.61
N GLU A 258 -116.87 87.34 0.52
CA GLU A 258 -118.18 87.68 1.06
C GLU A 258 -118.28 89.14 1.52
N ALA A 259 -117.24 89.67 2.17
CA ALA A 259 -117.20 91.06 2.63
C ALA A 259 -117.22 92.03 1.44
N LEU A 260 -116.50 91.75 0.36
CA LEU A 260 -116.55 92.52 -0.88
C LEU A 260 -117.90 92.41 -1.58
N GLY A 261 -118.57 91.25 -1.52
CA GLY A 261 -119.96 91.10 -1.97
C GLY A 261 -120.91 92.01 -1.18
N ARG A 262 -120.86 91.95 0.15
CA ARG A 262 -121.63 92.85 1.04
C ARG A 262 -121.26 94.32 0.86
N GLN A 263 -119.99 94.62 0.59
CA GLN A 263 -119.50 95.98 0.36
C GLN A 263 -119.97 96.52 -1.00
N ALA A 264 -120.10 95.70 -2.03
CA ALA A 264 -120.68 96.11 -3.31
C ALA A 264 -122.16 96.51 -3.15
N ASP A 265 -122.92 95.74 -2.34
CA ASP A 265 -124.31 96.07 -1.99
C ASP A 265 -124.38 97.34 -1.10
N ALA A 266 -123.46 97.48 -0.13
CA ALA A 266 -123.40 98.66 0.74
C ALA A 266 -122.83 99.91 0.06
N LEU A 267 -122.00 99.81 -0.99
CA LEU A 267 -121.50 100.93 -1.80
C LEU A 267 -122.62 101.54 -2.64
N ASN A 268 -123.57 100.71 -3.08
CA ASN A 268 -124.79 101.16 -3.72
C ASN A 268 -125.66 102.01 -2.76
N ASP A 269 -125.67 101.70 -1.46
CA ASP A 269 -126.39 102.46 -0.42
C ASP A 269 -125.57 103.64 0.17
N ALA A 270 -124.25 103.51 0.27
CA ALA A 270 -123.34 104.53 0.84
C ALA A 270 -123.06 105.70 -0.11
N SER A 271 -123.41 105.59 -1.40
CA SER A 271 -123.42 106.71 -2.37
C SER A 271 -124.25 107.90 -1.88
N HIS A 272 -125.17 107.67 -0.93
CA HIS A 272 -125.95 108.72 -0.26
C HIS A 272 -125.28 109.38 0.97
N ASN A 273 -124.18 108.89 1.54
CA ASN A 273 -123.67 109.33 2.87
C ASN A 273 -122.16 109.67 2.97
N VAL A 274 -121.42 109.76 1.86
CA VAL A 274 -119.94 109.97 1.85
C VAL A 274 -119.46 111.38 2.23
N GLN A 275 -120.33 112.36 2.49
CA GLN A 275 -119.90 113.75 2.74
C GLN A 275 -119.24 114.03 4.12
N ALA A 276 -118.99 113.04 5.00
CA ALA A 276 -118.57 113.32 6.39
C ALA A 276 -117.34 112.57 6.96
N SER A 277 -116.63 111.67 6.27
CA SER A 277 -115.58 110.81 6.89
C SER A 277 -114.15 110.95 6.34
N LEU A 278 -113.81 112.07 5.69
CA LEU A 278 -112.54 112.17 4.95
C LEU A 278 -111.33 112.71 5.74
N GLU A 279 -111.47 113.13 7.01
CA GLU A 279 -110.35 113.76 7.74
C GLU A 279 -109.65 112.83 8.77
N GLN A 280 -110.29 111.74 9.21
CA GLN A 280 -109.76 110.90 10.30
C GLN A 280 -108.73 109.84 9.84
N ASN A 281 -108.70 109.48 8.54
CA ASN A 281 -107.83 108.40 8.03
C ASN A 281 -106.38 108.82 7.73
N ARG A 282 -106.04 110.12 7.79
CA ARG A 282 -104.73 110.59 7.32
C ARG A 282 -103.59 110.38 8.33
N GLN A 283 -103.87 110.13 9.61
CA GLN A 283 -102.84 110.06 10.66
C GLN A 283 -102.43 108.64 11.09
N ALA A 284 -103.18 107.59 10.74
CA ALA A 284 -102.86 106.22 11.13
C ALA A 284 -101.83 105.54 10.20
N LEU A 285 -101.72 105.97 8.93
CA LEU A 285 -100.87 105.33 7.93
C LEU A 285 -99.36 105.61 8.09
N ASP A 286 -98.98 106.74 8.70
CA ASP A 286 -97.56 107.14 8.81
C ASP A 286 -96.80 106.37 9.91
N ALA A 287 -97.48 105.91 10.96
CA ALA A 287 -96.84 105.23 12.09
C ALA A 287 -96.49 103.76 11.82
N GLU A 288 -97.32 103.07 11.02
CA GLU A 288 -97.15 101.63 10.72
C GLU A 288 -96.04 101.38 9.68
N THR A 289 -95.86 102.32 8.75
CA THR A 289 -94.83 102.26 7.69
C THR A 289 -93.41 102.33 8.27
N GLN A 290 -93.20 103.09 9.34
CA GLN A 290 -91.87 103.30 9.93
C GLN A 290 -91.37 102.09 10.76
N ALA A 291 -92.28 101.34 11.40
CA ALA A 291 -91.92 100.15 12.17
C ALA A 291 -91.49 98.97 11.28
N PHE A 292 -92.11 98.85 10.10
CA PHE A 292 -91.81 97.81 9.12
C PHE A 292 -90.41 97.98 8.49
N VAL A 293 -90.01 99.22 8.18
CA VAL A 293 -88.69 99.52 7.58
C VAL A 293 -87.54 99.14 8.51
N ASN A 294 -87.66 99.41 9.81
CA ASN A 294 -86.60 99.12 10.79
C ASN A 294 -86.42 97.60 11.03
N ALA A 295 -87.49 96.83 11.05
CA ALA A 295 -87.44 95.37 11.22
C ALA A 295 -86.84 94.66 9.98
N ALA A 296 -87.16 95.16 8.78
CA ALA A 296 -86.62 94.63 7.53
C ALA A 296 -85.10 94.84 7.41
N SER A 297 -84.57 96.00 7.84
CA SER A 297 -83.13 96.28 7.82
C SER A 297 -82.31 95.37 8.75
N ALA A 298 -82.80 95.11 9.98
CA ALA A 298 -82.10 94.24 10.93
C ALA A 298 -82.08 92.76 10.48
N ALA A 299 -83.12 92.31 9.76
CA ALA A 299 -83.17 90.97 9.19
C ALA A 299 -82.16 90.80 8.05
N VAL A 300 -81.99 91.81 7.20
CA VAL A 300 -81.01 91.80 6.09
C VAL A 300 -79.57 91.75 6.61
N GLU A 301 -79.25 92.51 7.66
CA GLU A 301 -77.90 92.53 8.26
C GLU A 301 -77.50 91.16 8.87
N LYS A 302 -78.41 90.53 9.64
CA LYS A 302 -78.16 89.18 10.18
C LYS A 302 -78.00 88.13 9.09
N MET A 303 -78.77 88.24 7.99
CA MET A 303 -78.69 87.31 6.87
C MET A 303 -77.35 87.44 6.10
N GLN A 304 -76.80 88.65 6.01
CA GLN A 304 -75.48 88.90 5.42
C GLN A 304 -74.34 88.31 6.27
N ASN A 305 -74.41 88.42 7.59
CA ASN A 305 -73.41 87.85 8.51
C ASN A 305 -73.39 86.31 8.48
N VAL A 306 -74.56 85.67 8.43
CA VAL A 306 -74.67 84.20 8.28
C VAL A 306 -74.11 83.74 6.93
N GLY A 307 -74.38 84.48 5.85
CA GLY A 307 -73.84 84.18 4.52
C GLY A 307 -72.31 84.37 4.40
N ALA A 308 -71.71 85.24 5.23
CA ALA A 308 -70.26 85.38 5.32
C ALA A 308 -69.61 84.19 6.06
N LEU A 309 -70.15 83.83 7.22
CA LEU A 309 -69.66 82.70 8.02
C LEU A 309 -69.75 81.36 7.27
N PHE A 310 -70.84 81.13 6.55
CA PHE A 310 -71.04 79.90 5.78
C PHE A 310 -70.06 79.77 4.61
N ARG A 311 -69.71 80.90 3.96
CA ARG A 311 -68.67 80.92 2.92
C ARG A 311 -67.29 80.60 3.48
N ASP A 312 -66.94 81.17 4.63
CA ASP A 312 -65.64 80.95 5.26
C ASP A 312 -65.47 79.49 5.72
N GLN A 313 -66.50 78.91 6.34
CA GLN A 313 -66.52 77.49 6.71
C GLN A 313 -66.45 76.54 5.51
N SER A 314 -67.16 76.84 4.42
CA SER A 314 -67.13 76.03 3.19
C SER A 314 -65.74 76.06 2.51
N GLN A 315 -65.07 77.22 2.51
CA GLN A 315 -63.71 77.35 1.97
C GLN A 315 -62.67 76.61 2.83
N ALA A 316 -62.80 76.68 4.16
CA ALA A 316 -61.92 75.95 5.08
C ALA A 316 -62.09 74.43 4.92
N LEU A 317 -63.32 73.94 4.80
CA LEU A 317 -63.62 72.53 4.59
C LEU A 317 -63.02 72.03 3.26
N THR A 318 -63.18 72.79 2.17
CA THR A 318 -62.63 72.44 0.83
C THR A 318 -61.10 72.33 0.83
N ARG A 319 -60.41 73.22 1.56
CA ARG A 319 -58.93 73.15 1.68
C ARG A 319 -58.49 71.93 2.50
N SER A 320 -59.21 71.62 3.57
CA SER A 320 -58.92 70.46 4.42
C SER A 320 -59.12 69.14 3.68
N THR A 321 -60.22 69.00 2.93
CA THR A 321 -60.47 67.81 2.09
C THR A 321 -59.48 67.70 0.93
N GLY A 322 -59.04 68.82 0.33
CA GLY A 322 -57.97 68.82 -0.67
C GLY A 322 -56.65 68.22 -0.14
N LYS A 323 -56.20 68.68 1.04
CA LYS A 323 -54.99 68.15 1.69
C LYS A 323 -55.12 66.68 2.11
N ALA A 324 -56.29 66.28 2.60
CA ALA A 324 -56.55 64.89 2.95
C ALA A 324 -56.50 63.97 1.72
N SER A 325 -57.06 64.41 0.59
CA SER A 325 -57.02 63.67 -0.68
C SER A 325 -55.60 63.53 -1.23
N GLU A 326 -54.79 64.59 -1.19
CA GLU A 326 -53.36 64.52 -1.55
C GLU A 326 -52.59 63.54 -0.67
N GLY A 327 -52.83 63.55 0.65
CA GLY A 327 -52.20 62.62 1.59
C GLY A 327 -52.54 61.16 1.30
N VAL A 328 -53.82 60.85 1.05
CA VAL A 328 -54.25 59.49 0.67
C VAL A 328 -53.59 59.03 -0.64
N THR A 329 -53.48 59.92 -1.63
CA THR A 329 -52.85 59.60 -2.91
C THR A 329 -51.34 59.36 -2.77
N ALA A 330 -50.67 60.13 -1.91
CA ALA A 330 -49.25 59.96 -1.61
C ALA A 330 -48.97 58.62 -0.91
N VAL A 331 -49.78 58.27 0.11
CA VAL A 331 -49.67 56.99 0.83
C VAL A 331 -49.93 55.80 -0.10
N THR A 332 -50.92 55.90 -0.99
CA THR A 332 -51.24 54.82 -1.95
C THR A 332 -50.10 54.58 -2.95
N ARG A 333 -49.42 55.65 -3.37
CA ARG A 333 -48.25 55.57 -4.26
C ARG A 333 -47.04 54.97 -3.55
N GLU A 334 -46.76 55.39 -2.32
CA GLU A 334 -45.66 54.88 -1.50
C GLU A 334 -45.85 53.38 -1.18
N LEU A 335 -47.08 52.98 -0.82
CA LEU A 335 -47.42 51.57 -0.60
C LEU A 335 -47.26 50.73 -1.88
N GLY A 336 -47.61 51.28 -3.04
CA GLY A 336 -47.44 50.63 -4.34
C GLY A 336 -45.96 50.44 -4.74
N GLU A 337 -45.09 51.39 -4.44
CA GLU A 337 -43.64 51.24 -4.65
C GLU A 337 -43.02 50.22 -3.70
N HIS A 338 -43.43 50.22 -2.43
CA HIS A 338 -42.96 49.23 -1.46
C HIS A 338 -43.37 47.80 -1.83
N LEU A 339 -44.59 47.58 -2.31
CA LEU A 339 -45.05 46.26 -2.77
C LEU A 339 -44.25 45.76 -3.97
N LYS A 340 -43.90 46.63 -4.93
CA LYS A 340 -43.00 46.29 -6.05
C LYS A 340 -41.59 45.94 -5.58
N GLY A 341 -41.07 46.65 -4.58
CA GLY A 341 -39.74 46.38 -4.01
C GLY A 341 -39.68 45.02 -3.31
N ILE A 342 -40.74 44.64 -2.58
CA ILE A 342 -40.85 43.33 -1.92
C ILE A 342 -40.93 42.21 -2.96
N ASP A 343 -41.72 42.36 -4.01
CA ASP A 343 -41.90 41.34 -5.05
C ASP A 343 -40.57 41.06 -5.80
N ALA A 344 -39.86 42.12 -6.18
CA ALA A 344 -38.54 42.01 -6.82
C ALA A 344 -37.48 41.37 -5.89
N ALA A 345 -37.52 41.68 -4.59
CA ALA A 345 -36.63 41.06 -3.61
C ALA A 345 -36.95 39.56 -3.42
N LEU A 346 -38.23 39.18 -3.46
CA LEU A 346 -38.67 37.79 -3.35
C LEU A 346 -38.26 36.98 -4.58
N GLU A 347 -38.42 37.53 -5.79
CA GLU A 347 -37.95 36.90 -7.02
C GLU A 347 -36.42 36.69 -7.02
N GLY A 348 -35.66 37.71 -6.59
CA GLY A 348 -34.20 37.62 -6.47
C GLY A 348 -33.74 36.56 -5.46
N ALA A 349 -34.41 36.47 -4.31
CA ALA A 349 -34.14 35.46 -3.30
C ALA A 349 -34.46 34.04 -3.79
N LEU A 350 -35.60 33.86 -4.48
CA LEU A 350 -35.98 32.57 -5.08
C LEU A 350 -35.02 32.14 -6.19
N ALA A 351 -34.53 33.07 -7.01
CA ALA A 351 -33.52 32.79 -8.03
C ALA A 351 -32.19 32.33 -7.41
N LYS A 352 -31.69 33.06 -6.40
CA LYS A 352 -30.48 32.69 -5.63
C LYS A 352 -30.61 31.34 -4.94
N ALA A 353 -31.77 31.05 -4.35
CA ALA A 353 -32.02 29.76 -3.70
C ALA A 353 -32.01 28.59 -4.69
N ARG A 354 -32.57 28.78 -5.89
CA ARG A 354 -32.53 27.78 -6.97
C ARG A 354 -31.11 27.56 -7.51
N GLU A 355 -30.33 28.63 -7.65
CA GLU A 355 -28.92 28.57 -8.06
C GLU A 355 -28.10 27.76 -7.05
N LEU A 356 -28.25 28.06 -5.74
CA LEU A 356 -27.62 27.30 -4.66
C LEU A 356 -28.04 25.83 -4.67
N ALA A 357 -29.33 25.54 -4.80
CA ALA A 357 -29.83 24.16 -4.86
C ALA A 357 -29.24 23.37 -6.04
N ARG A 358 -29.02 24.02 -7.19
CA ARG A 358 -28.38 23.40 -8.36
C ARG A 358 -26.91 23.08 -8.10
N VAL A 359 -26.15 24.03 -7.54
CA VAL A 359 -24.73 23.83 -7.20
C VAL A 359 -24.57 22.71 -6.17
N PHE A 360 -25.41 22.69 -5.13
CA PHE A 360 -25.42 21.62 -4.15
C PHE A 360 -25.74 20.25 -4.78
N ALA A 361 -26.67 20.18 -5.73
CA ALA A 361 -26.99 18.93 -6.42
C ALA A 361 -25.81 18.45 -7.30
N GLU A 362 -25.11 19.36 -7.97
CA GLU A 362 -23.91 19.05 -8.76
C GLU A 362 -22.76 18.54 -7.86
N GLU A 363 -22.48 19.24 -6.75
CA GLU A 363 -21.44 18.82 -5.80
C GLU A 363 -21.77 17.49 -5.12
N ALA A 364 -23.03 17.26 -4.74
CA ALA A 364 -23.45 15.99 -4.15
C ALA A 364 -23.31 14.83 -5.14
N SER A 365 -23.62 15.04 -6.42
CA SER A 365 -23.43 14.04 -7.47
C SER A 365 -21.95 13.74 -7.70
N ALA A 366 -21.11 14.78 -7.77
CA ALA A 366 -19.67 14.62 -7.95
C ALA A 366 -19.02 13.88 -6.76
N LEU A 367 -19.49 14.16 -5.54
CA LEU A 367 -19.03 13.48 -4.33
C LEU A 367 -19.45 12.01 -4.32
N ALA A 368 -20.68 11.69 -4.73
CA ALA A 368 -21.16 10.31 -4.82
C ALA A 368 -20.37 9.50 -5.86
N GLU A 369 -20.07 10.09 -7.02
CA GLU A 369 -19.25 9.46 -8.06
C GLU A 369 -17.80 9.24 -7.59
N ALA A 370 -17.21 10.24 -6.92
CA ALA A 370 -15.88 10.11 -6.33
C ALA A 370 -15.81 9.02 -5.26
N ALA A 371 -16.85 8.89 -4.43
CA ALA A 371 -16.95 7.85 -3.41
C ALA A 371 -17.05 6.44 -4.03
N ASP A 372 -17.88 6.27 -5.06
CA ASP A 372 -18.01 4.99 -5.78
C ASP A 372 -16.68 4.60 -6.48
N HIS A 373 -16.01 5.57 -7.10
CA HIS A 373 -14.68 5.38 -7.66
C HIS A 373 -13.65 5.00 -6.59
N ALA A 374 -13.64 5.67 -5.44
CA ALA A 374 -12.74 5.35 -4.34
C ALA A 374 -12.98 3.94 -3.78
N GLU A 375 -14.24 3.53 -3.63
CA GLU A 375 -14.60 2.17 -3.20
C GLU A 375 -14.14 1.12 -4.22
N SER A 376 -14.38 1.35 -5.52
CA SER A 376 -13.94 0.47 -6.59
C SER A 376 -12.42 0.34 -6.64
N GLN A 377 -11.69 1.45 -6.48
CA GLN A 377 -10.22 1.45 -6.41
C GLN A 377 -9.71 0.73 -5.16
N ALA A 378 -10.28 0.98 -3.99
CA ALA A 378 -9.92 0.28 -2.75
C ALA A 378 -10.12 -1.24 -2.88
N LYS A 379 -11.22 -1.67 -3.54
CA LYS A 379 -11.47 -3.09 -3.82
C LYS A 379 -10.43 -3.69 -4.77
N LYS A 380 -10.04 -2.97 -5.82
CA LYS A 380 -8.98 -3.40 -6.75
C LYS A 380 -7.63 -3.51 -6.05
N VAL A 381 -7.22 -2.49 -5.29
CA VAL A 381 -5.96 -2.48 -4.53
C VAL A 381 -5.92 -3.66 -3.55
N ARG A 382 -7.02 -3.90 -2.82
CA ARG A 382 -7.12 -5.05 -1.90
C ARG A 382 -6.98 -6.39 -2.61
N LEU A 383 -7.61 -6.57 -3.77
CA LEU A 383 -7.50 -7.80 -4.55
C LEU A 383 -6.09 -8.01 -5.10
N HIS A 384 -5.47 -6.97 -5.67
CA HIS A 384 -4.09 -7.05 -6.15
C HIS A 384 -3.08 -7.31 -5.02
N ALA A 385 -3.24 -6.67 -3.86
CA ALA A 385 -2.39 -6.91 -2.71
C ALA A 385 -2.49 -8.36 -2.20
N LEU A 386 -3.69 -8.96 -2.22
CA LEU A 386 -3.87 -10.37 -1.86
C LEU A 386 -3.22 -11.32 -2.88
N ASP A 387 -3.34 -11.02 -4.18
CA ASP A 387 -2.77 -11.86 -5.24
C ASP A 387 -1.23 -11.80 -5.25
N GLU A 388 -0.65 -10.61 -5.12
CA GLU A 388 0.80 -10.43 -4.99
C GLU A 388 1.36 -11.10 -3.73
N ARG A 389 0.64 -11.02 -2.61
CA ARG A 389 1.01 -11.69 -1.36
C ARG A 389 0.98 -13.21 -1.53
N ARG A 390 -0.05 -13.75 -2.18
CA ARG A 390 -0.16 -15.18 -2.51
C ARG A 390 0.99 -15.63 -3.39
N ASP A 391 1.32 -14.88 -4.44
CA ASP A 391 2.43 -15.20 -5.34
C ASP A 391 3.79 -15.14 -4.66
N ALA A 392 4.02 -14.13 -3.82
CA ALA A 392 5.22 -14.02 -3.00
C ALA A 392 5.33 -15.21 -2.03
N PHE A 393 4.23 -15.57 -1.38
CA PHE A 393 4.18 -16.73 -0.50
C PHE A 393 4.45 -18.03 -1.26
N LEU A 394 3.87 -18.25 -2.45
CA LEU A 394 4.13 -19.46 -3.25
C LEU A 394 5.62 -19.60 -3.60
N ARG A 395 6.30 -18.50 -3.93
CA ARG A 395 7.77 -18.50 -4.15
C ARG A 395 8.55 -18.88 -2.90
N VAL A 396 8.20 -18.31 -1.75
CA VAL A 396 8.85 -18.60 -0.46
C VAL A 396 8.56 -20.02 0.01
N SER A 397 7.33 -20.51 -0.17
CA SER A 397 6.90 -21.85 0.22
C SER A 397 7.70 -22.94 -0.49
N LYS A 398 8.05 -22.74 -1.76
CA LYS A 398 8.91 -23.66 -2.52
C LYS A 398 10.29 -23.80 -1.86
N LEU A 399 10.88 -22.68 -1.41
CA LEU A 399 12.17 -22.66 -0.73
C LEU A 399 12.08 -23.34 0.63
N ILE A 400 11.05 -23.03 1.42
CA ILE A 400 10.83 -23.65 2.74
C ILE A 400 10.60 -25.17 2.59
N VAL A 401 9.82 -25.61 1.61
CA VAL A 401 9.59 -27.04 1.34
C VAL A 401 10.89 -27.74 0.91
N GLU A 402 11.77 -27.08 0.16
CA GLU A 402 13.09 -27.62 -0.17
C GLU A 402 14.01 -27.73 1.06
N ASP A 403 13.99 -26.74 1.95
CA ASP A 403 14.74 -26.76 3.22
C ASP A 403 14.20 -27.84 4.18
N LEU A 404 12.87 -27.97 4.27
CA LEU A 404 12.22 -29.06 5.00
C LEU A 404 12.64 -30.42 4.46
N ASN A 405 12.69 -30.62 3.14
CA ASN A 405 13.15 -31.88 2.56
C ASN A 405 14.63 -32.16 2.88
N THR A 406 15.47 -31.11 2.95
CA THR A 406 16.89 -31.22 3.31
C THR A 406 17.07 -31.58 4.79
N THR A 407 16.32 -30.91 5.67
CA THR A 407 16.28 -31.24 7.10
C THR A 407 15.72 -32.65 7.32
N GLY A 408 14.71 -33.05 6.53
CA GLY A 408 14.15 -34.40 6.52
C GLY A 408 15.17 -35.47 6.10
N LEU A 409 16.07 -35.16 5.16
CA LEU A 409 17.22 -36.00 4.84
C LEU A 409 18.17 -36.15 6.04
N ASP A 410 18.49 -35.08 6.73
CA ASP A 410 19.40 -35.13 7.89
C ASP A 410 18.78 -35.91 9.06
N ILE A 411 17.48 -35.77 9.29
CA ILE A 411 16.70 -36.62 10.20
C ILE A 411 16.80 -38.09 9.76
N ASN A 412 16.57 -38.37 8.47
CA ASN A 412 16.62 -39.74 7.94
C ASN A 412 18.00 -40.38 8.09
N ARG A 413 19.10 -39.64 7.84
CA ARG A 413 20.48 -40.15 7.97
C ARG A 413 20.80 -40.64 9.39
N VAL A 414 20.21 -40.02 10.40
CA VAL A 414 20.44 -40.41 11.80
C VAL A 414 19.59 -41.64 12.19
N ILE A 415 18.42 -41.82 11.56
CA ILE A 415 17.49 -42.94 11.84
C ILE A 415 17.84 -44.19 11.01
N ALA A 416 18.12 -44.05 9.71
CA ALA A 416 18.27 -45.16 8.78
C ALA A 416 19.75 -45.44 8.43
N LYS A 417 20.35 -46.43 9.10
CA LYS A 417 21.74 -46.88 8.82
C LYS A 417 21.90 -47.80 7.59
N GLN A 418 20.83 -48.32 7.01
CA GLN A 418 20.87 -49.20 5.83
C GLN A 418 19.83 -48.71 4.81
N ASN A 419 20.27 -48.44 3.57
CA ASN A 419 19.50 -48.03 2.37
C ASN A 419 19.59 -46.55 1.88
N SER A 420 20.50 -45.72 2.40
CA SER A 420 20.67 -44.35 1.89
C SER A 420 21.06 -44.26 0.40
N ASP A 421 21.82 -45.21 -0.15
CA ASP A 421 22.41 -45.07 -1.50
C ASP A 421 21.38 -45.15 -2.65
N ARG A 422 20.33 -45.96 -2.51
CA ARG A 422 19.27 -46.05 -3.53
C ARG A 422 18.36 -44.82 -3.50
N MET A 423 18.10 -44.28 -2.31
CA MET A 423 17.30 -43.06 -2.12
C MET A 423 18.08 -41.81 -2.53
N TRP A 424 19.38 -41.75 -2.22
CA TRP A 424 20.28 -40.70 -2.66
C TRP A 424 20.30 -40.54 -4.18
N ARG A 425 20.32 -41.66 -4.93
CA ARG A 425 20.19 -41.61 -6.40
C ARG A 425 18.88 -41.01 -6.89
N LYS A 426 17.77 -41.21 -6.18
CA LYS A 426 16.46 -40.60 -6.53
C LYS A 426 16.43 -39.12 -6.19
N PHE A 427 17.00 -38.74 -5.05
CA PHE A 427 17.14 -37.34 -4.62
C PHE A 427 17.95 -36.50 -5.60
N VAL A 428 19.11 -36.99 -6.05
CA VAL A 428 19.94 -36.31 -7.06
C VAL A 428 19.23 -36.21 -8.41
N LYS A 429 18.32 -37.15 -8.73
CA LYS A 429 17.49 -37.10 -9.94
C LYS A 429 16.27 -36.17 -9.83
N GLY A 430 16.12 -35.43 -8.72
CA GLY A 430 15.07 -34.43 -8.53
C GLY A 430 13.94 -34.86 -7.58
N ASP A 431 13.94 -36.10 -7.08
CA ASP A 431 12.96 -36.53 -6.08
C ASP A 431 13.36 -36.07 -4.66
N LYS A 432 13.17 -34.77 -4.38
CA LYS A 432 13.54 -34.15 -3.10
C LYS A 432 12.82 -34.74 -1.89
N GLY A 433 11.60 -35.26 -2.08
CA GLY A 433 10.76 -35.84 -1.02
C GLY A 433 11.02 -37.33 -0.72
N VAL A 434 11.98 -37.97 -1.38
CA VAL A 434 12.22 -39.42 -1.25
C VAL A 434 12.53 -39.85 0.19
N PHE A 435 13.24 -39.03 0.96
CA PHE A 435 13.61 -39.33 2.35
C PHE A 435 12.44 -39.17 3.31
N VAL A 436 11.65 -38.11 3.13
CA VAL A 436 10.41 -37.86 3.88
C VAL A 436 9.44 -39.02 3.69
N ARG A 437 9.15 -39.43 2.45
CA ARG A 437 8.28 -40.58 2.17
C ARG A 437 8.82 -41.89 2.71
N SER A 438 10.14 -42.10 2.66
CA SER A 438 10.74 -43.31 3.21
C SER A 438 10.57 -43.43 4.72
N MET A 439 10.55 -42.31 5.45
CA MET A 439 10.28 -42.32 6.89
C MET A 439 8.81 -42.59 7.18
N LEU A 440 7.90 -42.00 6.40
CA LEU A 440 6.46 -42.26 6.51
C LEU A 440 6.07 -43.71 6.14
N ALA A 441 6.87 -44.37 5.30
CA ALA A 441 6.66 -45.77 4.94
C ALA A 441 7.08 -46.75 6.06
N MET A 442 7.83 -46.29 7.07
CA MET A 442 8.07 -47.08 8.28
C MET A 442 6.77 -47.08 9.10
N SER A 443 6.33 -48.24 9.58
CA SER A 443 5.09 -48.35 10.36
C SER A 443 5.05 -47.32 11.51
N ASP A 444 4.02 -46.46 11.54
CA ASP A 444 3.89 -45.30 12.44
C ASP A 444 4.35 -45.58 13.89
N ARG A 445 3.84 -46.67 14.50
CA ARG A 445 4.17 -47.04 15.89
C ARG A 445 5.65 -47.35 16.12
N LYS A 446 6.35 -47.91 15.13
CA LYS A 446 7.79 -48.19 15.23
C LYS A 446 8.62 -46.94 14.94
N ALA A 447 8.20 -46.12 13.99
CA ALA A 447 8.88 -44.86 13.66
C ALA A 447 8.84 -43.90 14.85
N GLU A 448 7.67 -43.72 15.47
CA GLU A 448 7.47 -42.83 16.62
C GLU A 448 8.35 -43.22 17.82
N ALA A 449 8.38 -44.50 18.19
CA ALA A 449 9.21 -44.98 19.30
C ALA A 449 10.72 -44.79 19.04
N VAL A 450 11.17 -44.98 17.79
CA VAL A 450 12.57 -44.78 17.39
C VAL A 450 12.94 -43.29 17.40
N ILE A 451 12.06 -42.43 16.86
CA ILE A 451 12.24 -40.98 16.85
C ILE A 451 12.30 -40.45 18.29
N LYS A 452 11.36 -40.86 19.14
CA LYS A 452 11.31 -40.43 20.55
C LYS A 452 12.59 -40.79 21.29
N LYS A 453 13.00 -42.06 21.22
CA LYS A 453 14.25 -42.53 21.84
C LYS A 453 15.46 -41.75 21.34
N ARG A 454 15.56 -41.53 20.03
CA ARG A 454 16.69 -40.79 19.44
C ARG A 454 16.68 -39.30 19.79
N TYR A 455 15.51 -38.69 19.94
CA TYR A 455 15.35 -37.30 20.36
C TYR A 455 15.81 -37.05 21.81
N GLU A 456 15.59 -38.03 22.68
CA GLU A 456 16.06 -38.02 24.07
C GLU A 456 17.59 -38.26 24.15
N GLU A 457 18.15 -39.17 23.34
CA GLU A 457 19.55 -39.61 23.41
C GLU A 457 20.56 -38.80 22.57
N ASP A 458 20.13 -38.15 21.47
CA ASP A 458 21.02 -37.53 20.49
C ASP A 458 20.71 -36.03 20.30
N ASP A 459 21.57 -35.16 20.83
CA ASP A 459 21.42 -33.71 20.76
C ASP A 459 21.41 -33.17 19.32
N LYS A 460 22.13 -33.82 18.40
CA LYS A 460 22.18 -33.41 16.99
C LYS A 460 20.86 -33.74 16.30
N PHE A 461 20.31 -34.92 16.58
CA PHE A 461 18.97 -35.30 16.11
C PHE A 461 17.89 -34.36 16.64
N ARG A 462 17.97 -34.01 17.93
CA ARG A 462 17.06 -33.05 18.57
C ARG A 462 17.03 -31.72 17.83
N LYS A 463 18.20 -31.18 17.47
CA LYS A 463 18.32 -29.94 16.69
C LYS A 463 17.65 -30.04 15.32
N TYR A 464 17.85 -31.14 14.60
CA TYR A 464 17.22 -31.34 13.28
C TYR A 464 15.70 -31.43 13.38
N VAL A 465 15.17 -32.18 14.34
CA VAL A 465 13.73 -32.30 14.56
C VAL A 465 13.12 -30.95 14.98
N SER A 466 13.73 -30.24 15.92
CA SER A 466 13.24 -28.91 16.33
C SER A 466 13.28 -27.90 15.18
N SER A 467 14.34 -27.90 14.37
CA SER A 467 14.43 -27.04 13.18
C SER A 467 13.33 -27.36 12.17
N TYR A 468 13.05 -28.64 11.93
CA TYR A 468 11.97 -29.07 11.04
C TYR A 468 10.60 -28.57 11.50
N LEU A 469 10.30 -28.74 12.80
CA LEU A 469 9.03 -28.29 13.38
C LEU A 469 8.87 -26.77 13.27
N GLU A 470 9.90 -26.01 13.63
CA GLU A 470 9.87 -24.54 13.58
C GLU A 470 9.77 -24.00 12.14
N GLN A 471 10.46 -24.61 11.17
CA GLN A 471 10.33 -24.26 9.75
C GLN A 471 8.93 -24.53 9.21
N PHE A 472 8.32 -25.64 9.60
CA PHE A 472 6.95 -25.99 9.18
C PHE A 472 5.90 -25.10 9.85
N GLU A 473 6.04 -24.79 11.14
CA GLU A 473 5.17 -23.85 11.85
C GLU A 473 5.24 -22.44 11.21
N ARG A 474 6.44 -21.97 10.86
CA ARG A 474 6.62 -20.71 10.09
C ARG A 474 5.90 -20.75 8.75
N LEU A 475 5.97 -21.87 8.03
CA LEU A 475 5.24 -22.06 6.77
C LEU A 475 3.72 -21.95 6.97
N LEU A 476 3.18 -22.54 8.04
CA LEU A 476 1.74 -22.48 8.35
C LEU A 476 1.26 -21.08 8.71
N VAL A 477 2.03 -20.34 9.52
CA VAL A 477 1.71 -18.94 9.86
C VAL A 477 1.66 -18.09 8.58
N GLN A 478 2.69 -18.18 7.75
CA GLN A 478 2.75 -17.43 6.48
C GLN A 478 1.64 -17.85 5.50
N ALA A 479 1.25 -19.13 5.50
CA ALA A 479 0.13 -19.62 4.68
C ALA A 479 -1.19 -19.01 5.15
N SER A 480 -1.46 -19.00 6.46
CA SER A 480 -2.71 -18.46 7.04
C SER A 480 -2.87 -16.95 6.81
N GLU A 481 -1.76 -16.22 6.78
CA GLU A 481 -1.72 -14.79 6.52
C GLU A 481 -1.95 -14.43 5.03
N SER A 482 -1.60 -15.36 4.14
CA SER A 482 -1.65 -15.16 2.69
C SER A 482 -2.93 -15.73 2.06
N ASP A 483 -3.64 -16.60 2.79
CA ASP A 483 -4.86 -17.27 2.34
C ASP A 483 -5.91 -17.38 3.47
N PRO A 484 -6.87 -16.44 3.54
CA PRO A 484 -7.95 -16.44 4.53
C PRO A 484 -8.88 -17.66 4.44
N GLU A 485 -8.98 -18.30 3.28
CA GLU A 485 -9.81 -19.51 3.08
C GLU A 485 -9.09 -20.78 3.57
N ASN A 486 -7.85 -20.65 4.06
CA ASN A 486 -7.06 -21.69 4.70
C ASN A 486 -6.79 -22.93 3.80
N LEU A 487 -6.95 -22.77 2.47
CA LEU A 487 -6.76 -23.82 1.48
C LEU A 487 -5.28 -24.21 1.36
N LEU A 488 -4.38 -23.22 1.37
CA LEU A 488 -2.94 -23.45 1.30
C LEU A 488 -2.42 -24.19 2.53
N SER A 489 -2.84 -23.78 3.72
CA SER A 489 -2.47 -24.45 4.98
C SER A 489 -2.90 -25.93 4.97
N SER A 490 -4.14 -26.22 4.54
CA SER A 490 -4.64 -27.60 4.43
C SER A 490 -3.83 -28.44 3.42
N THR A 491 -3.37 -27.81 2.33
CA THR A 491 -2.56 -28.46 1.29
C THR A 491 -1.17 -28.84 1.82
N PHE A 492 -0.52 -27.96 2.59
CA PHE A 492 0.80 -28.26 3.17
C PHE A 492 0.74 -29.31 4.27
N VAL A 493 -0.31 -29.30 5.12
CA VAL A 493 -0.50 -30.31 6.18
C VAL A 493 -0.73 -31.71 5.58
N THR A 494 -1.44 -31.80 4.45
CA THR A 494 -1.72 -33.08 3.78
C THR A 494 -0.57 -33.59 2.90
N ALA A 495 0.40 -32.73 2.55
CA ALA A 495 1.61 -33.10 1.83
C ALA A 495 2.53 -34.00 2.67
N ASP A 496 3.48 -34.69 2.01
CA ASP A 496 4.43 -35.60 2.68
C ASP A 496 5.24 -34.89 3.78
N VAL A 497 5.62 -33.63 3.55
CA VAL A 497 6.33 -32.80 4.55
C VAL A 497 5.45 -32.50 5.77
N GLY A 498 4.15 -32.23 5.57
CA GLY A 498 3.21 -32.01 6.67
C GLY A 498 2.91 -33.29 7.46
N LYS A 499 2.81 -34.42 6.78
CA LYS A 499 2.68 -35.74 7.45
C LYS A 499 3.89 -36.06 8.32
N LEU A 500 5.11 -35.74 7.86
CA LEU A 500 6.31 -35.90 8.67
C LEU A 500 6.32 -34.94 9.86
N TYR A 501 5.89 -33.68 9.68
CA TYR A 501 5.69 -32.75 10.79
C TYR A 501 4.76 -33.34 11.87
N LEU A 502 3.61 -33.88 11.48
CA LEU A 502 2.66 -34.51 12.41
C LEU A 502 3.28 -35.71 13.15
N LEU A 503 4.03 -36.55 12.44
CA LEU A 503 4.72 -37.71 13.04
C LEU A 503 5.79 -37.27 14.04
N LEU A 504 6.61 -36.27 13.69
CA LEU A 504 7.67 -35.73 14.54
C LEU A 504 7.09 -35.02 15.78
N SER A 505 6.04 -34.22 15.59
CA SER A 505 5.36 -33.49 16.66
C SER A 505 4.75 -34.45 17.69
N ARG A 506 4.11 -35.53 17.23
CA ARG A 506 3.59 -36.59 18.09
C ARG A 506 4.72 -37.34 18.83
N ALA A 507 5.79 -37.72 18.13
CA ALA A 507 6.92 -38.44 18.73
C ALA A 507 7.64 -37.64 19.84
N VAL A 508 7.64 -36.31 19.73
CA VAL A 508 8.26 -35.39 20.70
C VAL A 508 7.25 -34.92 21.78
N GLY A 509 5.97 -35.27 21.68
CA GLY A 509 4.94 -34.93 22.67
C GLY A 509 4.44 -33.48 22.59
N ARG A 510 4.52 -32.84 21.40
CA ARG A 510 3.96 -31.50 21.15
C ARG A 510 2.51 -31.50 20.67
N MET A 511 2.01 -32.66 20.23
CA MET A 511 0.60 -32.90 19.93
C MET A 511 0.11 -34.05 20.82
N ASN A 512 -0.82 -33.76 21.73
CA ASN A 512 -1.56 -34.78 22.47
C ASN A 512 -2.72 -35.31 21.63
#